data_AF-A0A3M1JNL8-F1
#
_entry.id   AF-A0A3M1JNL8-F1
#
_cell.length_a   1.000
_cell.length_b   1.000
_cell.length_c   1.000
_cell.angle_alpha   90.00
_cell.angle_beta   90.00
_cell.angle_gamma   90.00
#
_symmetry.space_group_name_H-M   'P 1'
#
loop_
_entity.id
_entity.type
_entity.pdbx_description
1 polymer ?
#
loop_
_entity_poly.entity_id
_entity_poly.type
_entity_poly.pdbx_seq_one_letter_code
_entity_poly.pdbx_strand_id
1 'polypeptide(L)'
;MYFRIVDLSGSGVEDLALDVVGNLFRRNKDGRFVNFERYFLPIFSRIRNNPREAFVHLKRLVSSHLSQEFSRILRQEDPQGWKIYRNILMVPRRSEYVDMVEIQYRRYFLYRQSMEEDIWTFFEGEKPMIPLPQLEAWLREIITTVKTTPTIVENVLKSIATSGKYAPMVAVDDLHVTIQKILGLSFTFMDDLDQVEVEPELTLPKATLVDLIDQHIQMQLEKSYRLTGKVCDAITERYHGILMTYFEDLIWLGKTRPLTDYMNHTQENEILLENWDVHRHRLAYMIQKGKSHLKNIFLNL
;
A
#
# COMPACT_ATOMS: atom_id res chain seq x y z
N MET A 1 -15.62 -5.45 -5.73
CA MET A 1 -14.41 -5.16 -4.93
C MET A 1 -14.17 -6.39 -4.06
N TYR A 2 -13.22 -7.26 -4.42
CA TYR A 2 -12.76 -8.33 -3.53
C TYR A 2 -11.29 -8.62 -3.81
N PHE A 3 -10.44 -8.33 -2.83
CA PHE A 3 -9.19 -9.06 -2.70
C PHE A 3 -9.54 -10.49 -2.30
N ARG A 4 -8.82 -11.47 -2.85
CA ARG A 4 -8.93 -12.85 -2.40
C ARG A 4 -8.22 -12.96 -1.05
N ILE A 5 -8.95 -12.71 0.04
CA ILE A 5 -8.49 -13.05 1.39
C ILE A 5 -8.56 -14.57 1.46
N VAL A 6 -7.40 -15.23 1.36
CA VAL A 6 -7.33 -16.68 1.56
C VAL A 6 -7.29 -16.89 3.06
N ASP A 7 -8.44 -17.31 3.59
CA ASP A 7 -8.55 -17.67 4.99
C ASP A 7 -7.91 -19.05 5.20
N LEU A 8 -6.79 -19.10 5.91
CA LEU A 8 -6.18 -20.36 6.35
C LEU A 8 -6.73 -20.81 7.71
N SER A 9 -7.60 -20.01 8.34
CA SER A 9 -8.13 -20.24 9.69
C SER A 9 -9.49 -19.55 9.84
N GLY A 10 -10.57 -20.26 9.49
CA GLY A 10 -11.96 -19.83 9.26
C GLY A 10 -12.70 -18.91 10.25
N SER A 11 -12.04 -18.11 11.11
CA SER A 11 -12.65 -17.20 12.07
C SER A 11 -12.29 -15.72 11.86
N GLY A 12 -11.26 -15.37 11.08
CA GLY A 12 -10.78 -13.97 11.01
C GLY A 12 -11.56 -13.06 10.06
N VAL A 13 -12.16 -13.60 9.00
CA VAL A 13 -12.84 -12.79 7.97
C VAL A 13 -14.19 -12.27 8.45
N GLU A 14 -14.91 -13.06 9.26
CA GLU A 14 -16.20 -12.67 9.81
C GLU A 14 -16.05 -11.54 10.84
N ASP A 15 -15.08 -11.65 11.75
CA ASP A 15 -14.77 -10.61 12.73
C ASP A 15 -14.31 -9.32 12.04
N LEU A 16 -13.46 -9.42 11.01
CA LEU A 16 -13.07 -8.27 10.20
C LEU A 16 -14.27 -7.63 9.49
N ALA A 17 -15.17 -8.44 8.93
CA ALA A 17 -16.39 -7.94 8.30
C ALA A 17 -17.30 -7.24 9.31
N LEU A 18 -17.44 -7.79 10.52
CA LEU A 18 -18.21 -7.20 11.61
C LEU A 18 -17.60 -5.89 12.11
N ASP A 19 -16.28 -5.79 12.23
CA ASP A 19 -15.60 -4.54 12.63
C ASP A 19 -15.75 -3.44 11.58
N VAL A 20 -15.61 -3.82 10.31
CA VAL A 20 -15.71 -2.91 9.18
C VAL A 20 -17.16 -2.41 9.02
N VAL A 21 -18.16 -3.29 9.11
CA VAL A 21 -19.58 -2.91 8.99
C VAL A 21 -20.07 -2.24 10.27
N GLY A 22 -19.65 -2.72 11.43
CA GLY A 22 -20.08 -2.24 12.75
C GLY A 22 -19.81 -0.76 12.97
N ASN A 23 -18.69 -0.25 12.45
CA ASN A 23 -18.38 1.18 12.49
C ASN A 23 -19.41 2.06 11.75
N LEU A 24 -20.04 1.54 10.69
CA LEU A 24 -21.08 2.25 9.96
C LEU A 24 -22.36 2.41 10.79
N PHE A 25 -22.70 1.36 11.55
CA PHE A 25 -23.90 1.29 12.39
C PHE A 25 -23.64 1.69 13.85
N ARG A 26 -22.45 2.17 14.18
CA ARG A 26 -22.12 2.59 15.55
C ARG A 26 -22.96 3.81 15.95
N ARG A 27 -23.60 3.71 17.12
CA ARG A 27 -24.31 4.83 17.75
C ARG A 27 -23.34 5.70 18.55
N ASN A 28 -23.60 7.00 18.62
CA ASN A 28 -22.91 7.88 19.56
C ASN A 28 -23.44 7.69 20.99
N LYS A 29 -22.92 8.50 21.94
CA LYS A 29 -23.35 8.49 23.34
C LYS A 29 -24.84 8.81 23.53
N ASP A 30 -25.45 9.52 22.57
CA ASP A 30 -26.87 9.88 22.56
C ASP A 30 -27.75 8.83 21.85
N GLY A 31 -27.18 7.68 21.45
CA GLY A 31 -27.90 6.62 20.75
C GLY A 31 -28.16 6.90 19.26
N ARG A 32 -27.55 7.92 18.67
CA ARG A 32 -27.78 8.35 17.28
C ARG A 32 -26.80 7.71 16.30
N PHE A 33 -27.30 7.33 15.13
CA PHE A 33 -26.48 6.79 14.04
C PHE A 33 -25.87 7.92 13.21
N VAL A 34 -24.80 8.54 13.71
CA VAL A 34 -24.20 9.76 13.13
C VAL A 34 -23.85 9.60 11.66
N ASN A 35 -23.29 8.45 11.26
CA ASN A 35 -22.91 8.20 9.86
C ASN A 35 -24.12 8.12 8.92
N PHE A 36 -25.21 7.50 9.39
CA PHE A 36 -26.47 7.42 8.65
C PHE A 36 -27.15 8.78 8.57
N GLU A 37 -27.28 9.49 9.70
CA GLU A 37 -27.87 10.82 9.73
C GLU A 37 -27.13 11.77 8.79
N ARG A 38 -25.79 11.79 8.84
CA ARG A 38 -24.96 12.62 7.95
C ARG A 38 -25.19 12.34 6.47
N TYR A 39 -25.40 11.08 6.09
CA TYR A 39 -25.60 10.69 4.70
C TYR A 39 -27.05 10.90 4.23
N PHE A 40 -28.03 10.49 5.04
CA PHE A 40 -29.44 10.44 4.64
C PHE A 40 -30.20 11.73 4.92
N LEU A 41 -29.85 12.53 5.94
CA LEU A 41 -30.57 13.79 6.23
C LEU A 41 -30.64 14.75 5.03
N PRO A 42 -29.55 14.99 4.27
CA PRO A 42 -29.59 15.89 3.11
C PRO A 42 -30.52 15.41 1.98
N ILE A 43 -30.81 14.11 1.93
CA ILE A 43 -31.60 13.46 0.86
C ILE A 43 -32.91 12.86 1.36
N PHE A 44 -33.28 13.15 2.61
CA PHE A 44 -34.37 12.45 3.30
C PHE A 44 -35.73 12.71 2.64
N SER A 45 -36.02 13.95 2.26
CA SER A 45 -37.26 14.32 1.56
C SER A 45 -37.43 13.59 0.24
N ARG A 46 -36.35 13.46 -0.53
CA ARG A 46 -36.31 12.73 -1.81
C ARG A 46 -36.57 11.24 -1.61
N ILE A 47 -35.89 10.63 -0.63
CA ILE A 47 -36.03 9.20 -0.33
C ILE A 47 -37.41 8.88 0.25
N ARG A 48 -37.97 9.77 1.08
CA ARG A 48 -39.32 9.61 1.64
C ARG A 48 -40.37 9.49 0.53
N ASN A 49 -40.19 10.21 -0.56
CA ASN A 49 -41.09 10.18 -1.72
C ASN A 49 -40.80 9.01 -2.67
N ASN A 50 -39.62 8.39 -2.61
CA ASN A 50 -39.25 7.21 -3.40
C ASN A 50 -38.44 6.18 -2.58
N PRO A 51 -39.10 5.27 -1.85
CA PRO A 51 -38.43 4.29 -0.99
C PRO A 51 -37.44 3.36 -1.73
N ARG A 52 -37.60 3.16 -3.04
CA ARG A 52 -36.64 2.36 -3.84
C ARG A 52 -35.28 3.03 -3.91
N GLU A 53 -35.23 4.36 -3.87
CA GLU A 53 -33.97 5.11 -3.82
C GLU A 53 -33.26 4.93 -2.48
N ALA A 54 -34.00 4.67 -1.39
CA ALA A 54 -33.40 4.38 -0.08
C ALA A 54 -32.41 3.22 -0.16
N PHE A 55 -32.81 2.14 -0.85
CA PHE A 55 -31.98 0.94 -0.99
C PHE A 55 -30.72 1.21 -1.83
N VAL A 56 -30.86 1.95 -2.94
CA VAL A 56 -29.72 2.33 -3.79
C VAL A 56 -28.73 3.19 -2.99
N HIS A 57 -29.24 4.14 -2.21
CA HIS A 57 -28.43 5.01 -1.36
C HIS A 57 -27.77 4.25 -0.20
N LEU A 58 -28.48 3.29 0.41
CA LEU A 58 -27.92 2.41 1.43
C LEU A 58 -26.78 1.57 0.88
N LYS A 59 -26.98 0.93 -0.28
CA LYS A 59 -25.93 0.16 -0.96
C LYS A 59 -24.69 1.03 -1.23
N ARG A 60 -24.90 2.26 -1.73
CA ARG A 60 -23.81 3.22 -1.96
C ARG A 60 -23.07 3.59 -0.68
N LEU A 61 -23.80 3.89 0.41
CA LEU A 61 -23.21 4.23 1.69
C LEU A 61 -22.37 3.07 2.23
N VAL A 62 -22.92 1.86 2.26
CA VAL A 62 -22.23 0.65 2.71
C VAL A 62 -20.99 0.43 1.85
N SER A 63 -21.11 0.38 0.52
CA SER A 63 -19.96 0.17 -0.37
C SER A 63 -18.88 1.24 -0.21
N SER A 64 -19.26 2.50 -0.04
CA SER A 64 -18.31 3.60 0.18
C SER A 64 -17.58 3.46 1.51
N HIS A 65 -18.29 3.13 2.59
CA HIS A 65 -17.69 2.93 3.90
C HIS A 65 -16.75 1.72 3.91
N LEU A 66 -17.21 0.58 3.37
CA LEU A 66 -16.38 -0.62 3.20
C LEU A 66 -15.09 -0.26 2.44
N SER A 67 -15.20 0.46 1.32
CA SER A 67 -14.03 0.88 0.53
C SER A 67 -13.03 1.72 1.33
N GLN A 68 -13.52 2.62 2.20
CA GLN A 68 -12.69 3.47 3.06
C GLN A 68 -11.98 2.65 4.13
N GLU A 69 -12.72 1.80 4.83
CA GLU A 69 -12.16 0.93 5.88
C GLU A 69 -11.18 -0.09 5.31
N PHE A 70 -11.49 -0.73 4.19
CA PHE A 70 -10.53 -1.60 3.50
C PHE A 70 -9.26 -0.84 3.10
N SER A 71 -9.39 0.38 2.59
CA SER A 71 -8.22 1.21 2.26
C SER A 71 -7.41 1.61 3.50
N ARG A 72 -8.07 1.78 4.66
CA ARG A 72 -7.41 2.06 5.94
C ARG A 72 -6.64 0.83 6.41
N ILE A 73 -7.30 -0.33 6.46
CA ILE A 73 -6.70 -1.61 6.88
C ILE A 73 -5.53 -1.94 5.98
N LEU A 74 -5.70 -1.93 4.64
CA LEU A 74 -4.60 -2.19 3.72
C LEU A 74 -3.43 -1.23 3.89
N ARG A 75 -3.69 0.05 4.20
CA ARG A 75 -2.61 1.01 4.46
C ARG A 75 -1.87 0.72 5.76
N GLN A 76 -2.54 0.15 6.75
CA GLN A 76 -1.96 -0.20 8.05
C GLN A 76 -1.19 -1.52 7.95
N GLU A 77 -1.81 -2.56 7.40
CA GLU A 77 -1.28 -3.91 7.29
C GLU A 77 -0.22 -4.04 6.19
N ASP A 78 -0.44 -3.42 5.03
CA ASP A 78 0.48 -3.48 3.87
C ASP A 78 0.62 -2.10 3.18
N PRO A 79 1.41 -1.19 3.79
CA PRO A 79 1.62 0.15 3.24
C PRO A 79 2.19 0.15 1.82
N GLN A 80 2.94 -0.89 1.43
CA GLN A 80 3.57 -0.97 0.11
C GLN A 80 2.60 -1.50 -0.94
N GLY A 81 1.88 -2.59 -0.66
CA GLY A 81 0.79 -3.07 -1.51
C GLY A 81 -0.29 -2.01 -1.68
N TRP A 82 -0.68 -1.29 -0.62
CA TRP A 82 -1.60 -0.15 -0.76
C TRP A 82 -1.09 0.93 -1.72
N LYS A 83 0.21 1.28 -1.70
CA LYS A 83 0.78 2.25 -2.66
C LYS A 83 0.68 1.73 -4.08
N ILE A 84 0.99 0.46 -4.31
CA ILE A 84 0.87 -0.18 -5.63
C ILE A 84 -0.57 -0.15 -6.08
N TYR A 85 -1.49 -0.67 -5.27
CA TYR A 85 -2.91 -0.68 -5.55
C TYR A 85 -3.47 0.70 -5.88
N ARG A 86 -3.14 1.71 -5.06
CA ARG A 86 -3.51 3.11 -5.31
C ARG A 86 -2.96 3.59 -6.66
N ASN A 87 -1.70 3.31 -6.96
CA ASN A 87 -1.09 3.71 -8.23
C ASN A 87 -1.75 3.03 -9.43
N ILE A 88 -2.12 1.75 -9.29
CA ILE A 88 -2.89 0.99 -10.28
C ILE A 88 -4.27 1.64 -10.49
N LEU A 89 -5.01 1.95 -9.43
CA LEU A 89 -6.33 2.59 -9.54
C LEU A 89 -6.30 3.99 -10.18
N MET A 90 -5.15 4.67 -10.13
CA MET A 90 -4.98 5.99 -10.75
C MET A 90 -4.68 5.93 -12.25
N VAL A 91 -4.47 4.75 -12.84
CA VAL A 91 -4.06 4.60 -14.24
C VAL A 91 -5.06 5.22 -15.23
N PRO A 92 -6.38 5.01 -15.15
CA PRO A 92 -7.33 5.61 -16.10
C PRO A 92 -7.37 7.14 -16.06
N ARG A 93 -6.88 7.75 -14.97
CA ARG A 93 -6.75 9.21 -14.85
C ARG A 93 -5.42 9.73 -15.40
N ARG A 94 -4.47 8.84 -15.67
CA ARG A 94 -3.08 9.16 -16.03
C ARG A 94 -2.68 8.66 -17.43
N SER A 95 -3.44 7.74 -18.01
CA SER A 95 -3.28 7.25 -19.37
C SER A 95 -4.59 7.42 -20.11
N GLU A 96 -4.53 8.02 -21.30
CA GLU A 96 -5.67 8.18 -22.20
C GLU A 96 -6.00 6.88 -22.97
N TYR A 97 -5.19 5.84 -22.80
CA TYR A 97 -5.34 4.56 -23.48
C TYR A 97 -5.98 3.48 -22.60
N VAL A 98 -6.23 3.78 -21.32
CA VAL A 98 -6.75 2.82 -20.35
C VAL A 98 -8.08 3.29 -19.79
N ASP A 99 -9.12 2.50 -20.00
CA ASP A 99 -10.41 2.68 -19.34
C ASP A 99 -10.60 1.67 -18.21
N MET A 100 -11.52 1.97 -17.29
CA MET A 100 -11.91 1.05 -16.22
C MET A 100 -13.42 0.82 -16.27
N VAL A 101 -13.81 -0.45 -16.24
CA VAL A 101 -15.21 -0.86 -16.12
C VAL A 101 -15.41 -1.76 -14.92
N GLU A 102 -16.64 -1.82 -14.44
CA GLU A 102 -17.06 -2.77 -13.41
C GLU A 102 -18.08 -3.73 -14.01
N ILE A 103 -17.74 -5.01 -14.01
CA ILE A 103 -18.57 -6.08 -14.55
C ILE A 103 -18.72 -7.14 -13.47
N GLN A 104 -19.96 -7.50 -13.14
CA GLN A 104 -20.28 -8.44 -12.06
C GLN A 104 -19.53 -8.14 -10.75
N TYR A 105 -19.46 -6.85 -10.38
CA TYR A 105 -18.77 -6.36 -9.17
C TYR A 105 -17.24 -6.49 -9.17
N ARG A 106 -16.63 -6.85 -10.30
CA ARG A 106 -15.18 -6.91 -10.48
C ARG A 106 -14.74 -5.81 -11.44
N ARG A 107 -13.61 -5.18 -11.14
CA ARG A 107 -13.07 -4.08 -11.95
C ARG A 107 -12.04 -4.60 -12.93
N TYR A 108 -12.15 -4.13 -14.15
CA TYR A 108 -11.26 -4.48 -15.24
C TYR A 108 -10.69 -3.21 -15.84
N PHE A 109 -9.42 -3.24 -16.20
CA PHE A 109 -8.89 -2.27 -17.16
C PHE A 109 -9.05 -2.80 -18.57
N LEU A 110 -9.33 -1.88 -19.48
CA LEU A 110 -9.43 -2.15 -20.90
C LEU A 110 -8.46 -1.27 -21.67
N TYR A 111 -7.97 -1.78 -22.79
CA TYR A 111 -7.21 -0.97 -23.74
C TYR A 111 -8.19 -0.24 -24.68
N ARG A 112 -8.20 1.10 -24.62
CA ARG A 112 -9.16 1.94 -25.35
C ARG A 112 -9.08 1.75 -26.87
N GLN A 113 -7.88 1.56 -27.41
CA GLN A 113 -7.69 1.39 -28.86
C GLN A 113 -8.21 0.06 -29.40
N SER A 114 -8.56 -0.90 -28.55
CA SER A 114 -9.18 -2.18 -28.97
C SER A 114 -10.71 -2.20 -28.82
N MET A 115 -11.33 -1.05 -28.53
CA MET A 115 -12.79 -0.95 -28.34
C MET A 115 -13.58 -0.72 -29.63
N GLU A 116 -13.15 -1.28 -30.76
CA GLU A 116 -14.00 -1.32 -31.96
C GLU A 116 -15.20 -2.29 -31.76
N GLU A 117 -15.07 -3.26 -30.85
CA GLU A 117 -16.10 -4.22 -30.47
C GLU A 117 -16.82 -3.80 -29.17
N ASP A 118 -18.11 -4.17 -29.04
CA ASP A 118 -18.89 -3.92 -27.83
C ASP A 118 -18.29 -4.70 -26.63
N ILE A 119 -18.12 -4.05 -25.48
CA ILE A 119 -17.50 -4.64 -24.28
C ILE A 119 -18.16 -5.96 -23.88
N TRP A 120 -19.47 -6.10 -24.17
CA TRP A 120 -20.26 -7.28 -23.88
C TRP A 120 -19.85 -8.51 -24.72
N THR A 121 -19.35 -8.34 -25.95
CA THR A 121 -18.94 -9.49 -26.79
C THR A 121 -17.76 -10.24 -26.19
N PHE A 122 -16.84 -9.53 -25.54
CA PHE A 122 -15.71 -10.15 -24.84
C PHE A 122 -16.14 -10.98 -23.63
N PHE A 123 -17.28 -10.64 -23.01
CA PHE A 123 -17.81 -11.39 -21.87
C PHE A 123 -18.68 -12.58 -22.29
N GLU A 124 -19.29 -12.51 -23.48
CA GLU A 124 -20.11 -13.59 -24.04
C GLU A 124 -19.27 -14.75 -24.63
N GLY A 125 -17.94 -14.63 -24.61
CA GLY A 125 -17.05 -15.79 -24.65
C GLY A 125 -16.23 -15.98 -25.93
N GLU A 126 -16.11 -14.98 -26.80
CA GLU A 126 -15.27 -15.13 -28.00
C GLU A 126 -13.78 -15.26 -27.67
N LYS A 127 -13.31 -14.61 -26.58
CA LYS A 127 -11.92 -14.67 -26.14
C LYS A 127 -11.82 -14.85 -24.62
N PRO A 128 -10.96 -15.77 -24.13
CA PRO A 128 -10.77 -15.95 -22.70
C PRO A 128 -10.00 -14.79 -22.07
N MET A 129 -10.16 -14.62 -20.75
CA MET A 129 -9.29 -13.75 -19.95
C MET A 129 -7.85 -14.30 -19.95
N ILE A 130 -6.87 -13.40 -19.84
CA ILE A 130 -5.47 -13.81 -19.73
C ILE A 130 -5.23 -14.66 -18.47
N PRO A 131 -4.63 -15.86 -18.59
CA PRO A 131 -4.26 -16.66 -17.43
C PRO A 131 -3.19 -15.98 -16.57
N LEU A 132 -3.28 -16.10 -15.25
CA LEU A 132 -2.33 -15.50 -14.31
C LEU A 132 -0.85 -15.81 -14.61
N PRO A 133 -0.44 -17.05 -14.98
CA PRO A 133 0.96 -17.34 -15.31
C PRO A 133 1.45 -16.55 -16.54
N GLN A 134 0.57 -16.36 -17.53
CA GLN A 134 0.90 -15.59 -18.74
C GLN A 134 1.00 -14.09 -18.43
N LEU A 135 0.07 -13.57 -17.61
CA LEU A 135 0.11 -12.20 -17.13
C LEU A 135 1.41 -11.92 -16.35
N GLU A 136 1.82 -12.85 -15.50
CA GLU A 136 3.06 -12.76 -14.74
C GLU A 136 4.30 -12.72 -15.64
N ALA A 137 4.37 -13.60 -16.65
CA ALA A 137 5.48 -13.62 -17.59
C ALA A 137 5.64 -12.27 -18.31
N TRP A 138 4.54 -11.70 -18.82
CA TRP A 138 4.57 -10.41 -19.50
C TRP A 138 4.89 -9.24 -18.57
N LEU A 139 4.34 -9.24 -17.35
CA LEU A 139 4.66 -8.21 -16.37
C LEU A 139 6.15 -8.22 -15.98
N ARG A 140 6.78 -9.40 -15.88
CA ARG A 140 8.23 -9.50 -15.58
C ARG A 140 9.07 -8.84 -16.67
N GLU A 141 8.73 -9.04 -17.93
CA GLU A 141 9.41 -8.41 -19.06
C GLU A 141 9.18 -6.89 -19.12
N ILE A 142 7.96 -6.43 -18.82
CA ILE A 142 7.62 -5.00 -18.88
C ILE A 142 8.21 -4.22 -17.71
N ILE A 143 8.20 -4.78 -16.49
CA ILE A 143 8.70 -4.09 -15.29
C ILE A 143 10.21 -3.84 -15.35
N THR A 144 10.99 -4.68 -16.04
CA THR A 144 12.44 -4.45 -16.20
C THR A 144 12.75 -3.27 -17.11
N THR A 145 11.85 -2.92 -18.03
CA THR A 145 12.06 -1.87 -19.04
C THR A 145 11.33 -0.57 -18.70
N VAL A 146 10.30 -0.61 -17.85
CA VAL A 146 9.39 0.51 -17.59
C VAL A 146 9.32 0.85 -16.10
N LYS A 147 9.44 2.14 -15.78
CA LYS A 147 9.55 2.62 -14.39
C LYS A 147 8.24 3.05 -13.73
N THR A 148 7.16 3.29 -14.47
CA THR A 148 5.92 3.85 -13.90
C THR A 148 4.73 2.88 -14.00
N THR A 149 3.89 2.84 -12.96
CA THR A 149 2.70 1.96 -12.92
C THR A 149 1.74 2.19 -14.08
N PRO A 150 1.41 3.44 -14.51
CA PRO A 150 0.56 3.66 -15.68
C PRO A 150 1.12 3.04 -16.95
N THR A 151 2.40 3.26 -17.24
CA THR A 151 3.04 2.72 -18.43
C THR A 151 3.16 1.18 -18.36
N ILE A 152 3.37 0.59 -17.18
CA ILE A 152 3.35 -0.86 -17.00
C ILE A 152 1.97 -1.44 -17.35
N VAL A 153 0.89 -0.88 -16.80
CA VAL A 153 -0.48 -1.34 -17.05
C VAL A 153 -0.86 -1.17 -18.51
N GLU A 154 -0.52 -0.02 -19.11
CA GLU A 154 -0.76 0.26 -20.52
C GLU A 154 -0.03 -0.74 -21.44
N ASN A 155 1.26 -1.00 -21.19
CA ASN A 155 2.03 -1.95 -22.01
C ASN A 155 1.52 -3.39 -21.87
N VAL A 156 1.10 -3.80 -20.67
CA VAL A 156 0.48 -5.13 -20.48
C VAL A 156 -0.81 -5.22 -21.27
N LEU A 157 -1.69 -4.23 -21.17
CA LEU A 157 -2.95 -4.17 -21.90
C LEU A 157 -2.74 -4.17 -23.41
N LYS A 158 -1.75 -3.41 -23.89
CA LYS A 158 -1.33 -3.40 -25.28
C LYS A 158 -0.84 -4.78 -25.74
N SER A 159 -0.05 -5.48 -24.93
CA SER A 159 0.41 -6.85 -25.23
C SER A 159 -0.76 -7.84 -25.27
N ILE A 160 -1.72 -7.73 -24.35
CA ILE A 160 -2.96 -8.52 -24.36
C ILE A 160 -3.73 -8.28 -25.65
N ALA A 161 -4.02 -7.03 -25.98
CA ALA A 161 -4.76 -6.66 -27.19
C ALA A 161 -4.05 -7.13 -28.47
N THR A 162 -2.73 -6.89 -28.57
CA THR A 162 -1.92 -7.26 -29.74
C THR A 162 -1.84 -8.77 -29.95
N SER A 163 -1.93 -9.57 -28.87
CA SER A 163 -1.87 -11.03 -28.99
C SER A 163 -3.05 -11.62 -29.78
N GLY A 164 -4.21 -10.94 -29.80
CA GLY A 164 -5.45 -11.43 -30.38
C GLY A 164 -6.07 -12.68 -29.70
N LYS A 165 -5.33 -13.34 -28.79
CA LYS A 165 -5.69 -14.61 -28.12
C LYS A 165 -6.59 -14.43 -26.91
N TYR A 166 -6.54 -13.26 -26.28
CA TYR A 166 -7.23 -12.97 -25.03
C TYR A 166 -8.14 -11.76 -25.20
N ALA A 167 -9.16 -11.65 -24.34
CA ALA A 167 -9.94 -10.43 -24.23
C ALA A 167 -8.99 -9.27 -23.86
N PRO A 168 -9.11 -8.07 -24.47
CA PRO A 168 -8.18 -6.95 -24.29
C PRO A 168 -8.40 -6.22 -22.95
N MET A 169 -8.51 -6.99 -21.87
CA MET A 169 -8.77 -6.53 -20.54
C MET A 169 -8.08 -7.39 -19.48
N VAL A 170 -7.88 -6.81 -18.31
CA VAL A 170 -7.31 -7.52 -17.17
C VAL A 170 -7.97 -7.04 -15.89
N ALA A 171 -8.23 -7.95 -14.95
CA ALA A 171 -8.78 -7.59 -13.67
C ALA A 171 -7.77 -6.77 -12.86
N VAL A 172 -8.25 -5.72 -12.20
CA VAL A 172 -7.43 -4.83 -11.35
C VAL A 172 -6.74 -5.62 -10.24
N ASP A 173 -7.46 -6.56 -9.63
CA ASP A 173 -6.97 -7.35 -8.51
C ASP A 173 -5.87 -8.34 -8.96
N ASP A 174 -6.00 -8.91 -10.17
CA ASP A 174 -4.99 -9.81 -10.75
C ASP A 174 -3.70 -9.05 -11.05
N LEU A 175 -3.80 -7.86 -11.67
CA LEU A 175 -2.64 -6.97 -11.85
C LEU A 175 -1.95 -6.62 -10.53
N HIS A 176 -2.74 -6.27 -9.50
CA HIS A 176 -2.20 -5.90 -8.21
C HIS A 176 -1.39 -7.03 -7.58
N VAL A 177 -1.99 -8.22 -7.47
CA VAL A 177 -1.34 -9.40 -6.89
C VAL A 177 -0.08 -9.78 -7.68
N THR A 178 -0.15 -9.76 -9.01
CA THR A 178 0.99 -10.14 -9.85
C THR A 178 2.12 -9.11 -9.79
N ILE A 179 1.82 -7.80 -9.82
CA ILE A 179 2.84 -6.74 -9.65
C ILE A 179 3.49 -6.83 -8.27
N GLN A 180 2.68 -7.00 -7.22
CA GLN A 180 3.15 -7.16 -5.85
C GLN A 180 4.11 -8.36 -5.71
N LYS A 181 3.73 -9.51 -6.29
CA LYS A 181 4.56 -10.73 -6.34
C LYS A 181 5.89 -10.49 -7.07
N ILE A 182 5.86 -9.84 -8.24
CA ILE A 182 7.07 -9.61 -9.06
C ILE A 182 8.05 -8.68 -8.37
N LEU A 183 7.54 -7.63 -7.71
CA LEU A 183 8.38 -6.69 -6.96
C LEU A 183 8.93 -7.28 -5.65
N GLY A 184 8.64 -8.55 -5.34
CA GLY A 184 9.10 -9.21 -4.13
C GLY A 184 8.50 -8.59 -2.86
N LEU A 185 7.35 -7.92 -2.99
CA LEU A 185 6.64 -7.32 -1.86
C LEU A 185 5.66 -8.34 -1.30
N SER A 186 6.19 -9.42 -0.69
CA SER A 186 5.33 -10.39 -0.02
C SER A 186 4.78 -9.82 1.29
N PHE A 187 3.50 -10.11 1.55
CA PHE A 187 2.91 -10.10 2.87
C PHE A 187 3.67 -11.11 3.74
N THR A 188 4.55 -10.63 4.61
CA THR A 188 4.93 -11.35 5.82
C THR A 188 4.27 -10.62 6.97
N PHE A 189 3.47 -11.37 7.74
CA PHE A 189 3.01 -11.00 9.07
C PHE A 189 4.15 -10.26 9.77
N MET A 190 3.87 -9.06 10.30
CA MET A 190 4.84 -8.27 11.06
C MET A 190 5.11 -8.89 12.44
N ASP A 191 5.61 -10.12 12.45
CA ASP A 191 6.42 -10.67 13.54
C ASP A 191 7.86 -10.98 13.12
N ASP A 192 8.20 -10.95 11.83
CA ASP A 192 9.59 -11.20 11.37
C ASP A 192 10.17 -9.99 10.60
N LEU A 193 10.34 -8.86 11.30
CA LEU A 193 11.23 -7.78 10.85
C LEU A 193 12.69 -7.99 11.27
N ASP A 194 13.02 -9.18 11.77
CA ASP A 194 14.40 -9.64 11.93
C ASP A 194 14.73 -10.62 10.81
N GLN A 195 15.92 -10.45 10.23
CA GLN A 195 16.52 -11.27 9.16
C GLN A 195 16.19 -10.86 7.73
N VAL A 196 16.83 -9.77 7.29
CA VAL A 196 17.40 -9.74 5.94
C VAL A 196 18.92 -9.83 6.13
N GLU A 197 19.43 -11.06 6.13
CA GLU A 197 20.84 -11.32 5.89
C GLU A 197 21.13 -11.03 4.42
N VAL A 198 21.77 -9.89 4.16
CA VAL A 198 22.56 -9.70 2.97
C VAL A 198 23.85 -9.08 3.48
N GLU A 199 24.95 -9.83 3.44
CA GLU A 199 26.29 -9.26 3.49
C GLU A 199 26.64 -8.81 2.06
N PRO A 200 26.43 -7.54 1.66
CA PRO A 200 27.16 -7.03 0.53
C PRO A 200 28.64 -6.99 0.92
N GLU A 201 29.53 -7.49 0.06
CA GLU A 201 30.96 -7.22 0.18
C GLU A 201 31.14 -5.69 0.16
N LEU A 202 31.49 -5.13 1.33
CA LEU A 202 31.63 -3.70 1.51
C LEU A 202 32.89 -3.25 0.76
N THR A 203 32.70 -2.52 -0.34
CA THR A 203 33.80 -1.91 -1.09
C THR A 203 34.41 -0.71 -0.35
N LEU A 204 33.67 -0.11 0.59
CA LEU A 204 34.11 0.99 1.44
C LEU A 204 34.43 0.51 2.87
N PRO A 205 35.39 1.15 3.56
CA PRO A 205 35.62 0.93 4.98
C PRO A 205 34.35 1.18 5.80
N LYS A 206 34.05 0.30 6.75
CA LYS A 206 32.87 0.38 7.64
C LYS A 206 32.72 1.76 8.30
N ALA A 207 33.83 2.35 8.77
CA ALA A 207 33.82 3.69 9.36
C ALA A 207 33.31 4.77 8.39
N THR A 208 33.75 4.73 7.13
CA THR A 208 33.29 5.67 6.10
C THR A 208 31.79 5.51 5.82
N LEU A 209 31.27 4.28 5.86
CA LEU A 209 29.83 4.04 5.72
C LEU A 209 29.03 4.60 6.89
N VAL A 210 29.56 4.51 8.11
CA VAL A 210 28.97 5.11 9.31
C VAL A 210 28.92 6.64 9.18
N ASP A 211 29.99 7.28 8.72
CA ASP A 211 30.01 8.74 8.53
C ASP A 211 29.01 9.20 7.45
N LEU A 212 28.92 8.46 6.34
CA LEU A 212 27.98 8.77 5.27
C LEU A 212 26.52 8.61 5.71
N ILE A 213 26.20 7.55 6.45
CA ILE A 213 24.85 7.34 6.94
C ILE A 213 24.49 8.36 8.03
N ASP A 214 25.43 8.75 8.88
CA ASP A 214 25.24 9.80 9.88
C ASP A 214 24.80 11.12 9.23
N GLN A 215 25.58 11.62 8.28
CA GLN A 215 25.27 12.85 7.54
C GLN A 215 23.90 12.76 6.86
N HIS A 216 23.58 11.60 6.26
CA HIS A 216 22.29 11.39 5.64
C HIS A 216 21.13 11.44 6.63
N ILE A 217 21.26 10.73 7.76
CA ILE A 217 20.21 10.67 8.79
C ILE A 217 19.99 12.03 9.42
N GLN A 218 21.04 12.77 9.77
CA GLN A 218 20.92 14.14 10.27
C GLN A 218 20.15 15.04 9.30
N MET A 219 20.52 15.03 8.01
CA MET A 219 19.83 15.80 6.97
C MET A 219 18.35 15.40 6.82
N GLN A 220 18.04 14.09 6.89
CA GLN A 220 16.66 13.61 6.76
C GLN A 220 15.81 13.94 7.99
N LEU A 221 16.37 13.86 9.21
CA LEU A 221 15.70 14.23 10.44
C LEU A 221 15.38 15.73 10.44
N GLU A 222 16.35 16.54 10.04
CA GLU A 222 16.23 17.98 9.90
C GLU A 222 15.06 18.36 9.00
N LYS A 223 15.10 17.83 7.77
CA LYS A 223 14.13 18.14 6.73
C LYS A 223 12.74 17.61 7.04
N SER A 224 12.64 16.40 7.59
CA SER A 224 11.36 15.67 7.69
C SER A 224 10.59 15.96 8.97
N TYR A 225 11.30 16.34 10.04
CA TYR A 225 10.72 16.48 11.36
C TYR A 225 11.04 17.83 12.02
N ARG A 226 12.31 18.24 12.14
CA ARG A 226 12.69 19.49 12.84
C ARG A 226 12.12 20.73 12.17
N LEU A 227 12.48 20.97 10.90
CA LEU A 227 12.00 22.14 10.13
C LEU A 227 10.48 22.17 9.94
N THR A 228 9.84 21.00 10.00
CA THR A 228 8.37 20.89 9.89
C THR A 228 7.64 21.06 11.21
N GLY A 229 8.36 21.23 12.34
CA GLY A 229 7.78 21.36 13.67
C GLY A 229 7.05 20.11 14.18
N LYS A 230 7.35 18.92 13.63
CA LYS A 230 6.67 17.66 14.03
C LYS A 230 7.22 17.06 15.32
N VAL A 231 8.44 17.45 15.66
CA VAL A 231 9.20 17.08 16.87
C VAL A 231 10.03 18.29 17.28
N CYS A 232 10.33 18.41 18.57
CA CYS A 232 11.30 19.38 19.07
C CYS A 232 12.74 18.90 18.87
N ASP A 233 13.71 19.78 19.11
CA ASP A 233 15.13 19.50 18.95
C ASP A 233 15.58 18.34 19.84
N ALA A 234 15.17 18.33 21.11
CA ALA A 234 15.51 17.26 22.05
C ALA A 234 15.06 15.86 21.56
N ILE A 235 13.86 15.75 20.97
CA ILE A 235 13.38 14.48 20.40
C ILE A 235 14.15 14.12 19.11
N THR A 236 14.54 15.11 18.32
CA THR A 236 15.34 14.92 17.10
C THR A 236 16.72 14.35 17.43
N GLU A 237 17.39 14.89 18.45
CA GLU A 237 18.68 14.41 18.94
C GLU A 237 18.57 12.97 19.45
N ARG A 238 17.50 12.65 20.19
CA ARG A 238 17.25 11.27 20.64
C ARG A 238 17.01 10.32 19.47
N TYR A 239 16.22 10.73 18.47
CA TYR A 239 16.03 9.94 17.26
C TYR A 239 17.35 9.66 16.56
N HIS A 240 18.18 10.68 16.44
CA HIS A 240 19.51 10.55 15.84
C HIS A 240 20.35 9.51 16.57
N GLY A 241 20.45 9.60 17.90
CA GLY A 241 21.19 8.61 18.71
C GLY A 241 20.68 7.18 18.51
N ILE A 242 19.36 6.96 18.60
CA ILE A 242 18.73 5.64 18.39
C ILE A 242 19.06 5.09 16.99
N LEU A 243 18.92 5.93 15.96
CA LEU A 243 19.18 5.54 14.57
C LEU A 243 20.66 5.21 14.35
N MET A 244 21.57 5.97 14.96
CA MET A 244 23.00 5.72 14.82
C MET A 244 23.41 4.40 15.46
N THR A 245 22.94 4.10 16.67
CA THR A 245 23.19 2.78 17.29
C THR A 245 22.62 1.64 16.44
N TYR A 246 21.43 1.83 15.84
CA TYR A 246 20.84 0.86 14.93
C TYR A 246 21.71 0.63 13.68
N PHE A 247 22.19 1.69 13.03
CA PHE A 247 23.00 1.57 11.81
C PHE A 247 24.43 1.11 12.08
N GLU A 248 25.00 1.44 13.22
CA GLU A 248 26.29 0.89 13.67
C GLU A 248 26.19 -0.61 13.85
N ASP A 249 25.18 -1.11 14.57
CA ASP A 249 24.95 -2.56 14.71
C ASP A 249 24.80 -3.21 13.32
N LEU A 250 24.03 -2.59 12.42
CA LEU A 250 23.85 -3.10 11.06
C LEU A 250 25.16 -3.17 10.27
N ILE A 251 25.99 -2.12 10.30
CA ILE A 251 27.22 -2.02 9.51
C ILE A 251 28.34 -2.89 10.12
N TRP A 252 28.47 -2.88 11.44
CA TRP A 252 29.55 -3.57 12.13
C TRP A 252 29.25 -5.05 12.32
N LEU A 253 28.04 -5.39 12.76
CA LEU A 253 27.64 -6.75 13.12
C LEU A 253 26.89 -7.48 12.01
N GLY A 254 26.47 -6.78 10.95
CA GLY A 254 25.66 -7.33 9.87
C GLY A 254 24.21 -7.63 10.27
N LYS A 255 23.81 -7.27 11.50
CA LYS A 255 22.48 -7.57 12.06
C LYS A 255 22.02 -6.46 12.99
N THR A 256 20.71 -6.31 13.12
CA THR A 256 20.09 -5.38 14.05
C THR A 256 19.25 -6.11 15.09
N ARG A 257 18.95 -5.44 16.19
CA ARG A 257 17.93 -5.85 17.16
C ARG A 257 16.56 -5.24 16.82
N PRO A 258 15.48 -5.67 17.50
CA PRO A 258 14.22 -4.95 17.47
C PRO A 258 14.38 -3.47 17.85
N LEU A 259 13.65 -2.57 17.19
CA LEU A 259 13.73 -1.12 17.45
C LEU A 259 13.44 -0.77 18.92
N THR A 260 12.60 -1.54 19.59
CA THR A 260 12.29 -1.41 21.02
C THR A 260 13.54 -1.49 21.89
N ASP A 261 14.53 -2.31 21.52
CA ASP A 261 15.73 -2.54 22.31
C ASP A 261 16.64 -1.32 22.29
N TYR A 262 16.79 -0.68 21.12
CA TYR A 262 17.56 0.55 20.98
C TYR A 262 16.96 1.72 21.77
N MET A 263 15.65 1.69 22.00
CA MET A 263 14.96 2.76 22.73
C MET A 263 15.08 2.61 24.24
N ASN A 264 15.10 1.37 24.76
CA ASN A 264 15.18 1.08 26.19
C ASN A 264 16.51 1.48 26.84
N HIS A 265 17.54 1.77 26.05
CA HIS A 265 18.86 2.19 26.56
C HIS A 265 18.96 3.68 26.94
N THR A 266 17.91 4.47 26.74
CA THR A 266 17.89 5.89 27.15
C THR A 266 17.08 6.07 28.43
N GLN A 267 17.77 6.28 29.55
CA GLN A 267 17.22 6.24 30.93
C GLN A 267 16.16 7.32 31.26
N GLU A 268 15.77 8.19 30.32
CA GLU A 268 14.85 9.32 30.55
C GLU A 268 13.76 9.44 29.47
N ASN A 269 13.03 8.37 29.17
CA ASN A 269 12.23 8.27 27.95
C ASN A 269 10.85 8.98 28.01
N GLU A 270 10.83 10.31 27.86
CA GLU A 270 9.63 11.07 27.48
C GLU A 270 8.97 10.51 26.20
N ILE A 271 9.76 9.92 25.29
CA ILE A 271 9.30 9.28 24.04
C ILE A 271 8.42 8.04 24.30
N LEU A 272 8.62 7.33 25.42
CA LEU A 272 7.77 6.18 25.81
C LEU A 272 6.48 6.64 26.48
N LEU A 273 6.52 7.78 27.19
CA LEU A 273 5.39 8.30 27.94
C LEU A 273 4.39 9.04 27.04
N GLU A 274 4.85 9.67 25.96
CA GLU A 274 3.99 10.35 25.00
C GLU A 274 3.96 9.61 23.66
N ASN A 275 2.85 8.93 23.36
CA ASN A 275 2.51 8.45 22.01
C ASN A 275 3.57 7.57 21.32
N TRP A 276 4.02 6.51 22.01
CA TRP A 276 4.94 5.47 21.49
C TRP A 276 4.72 5.16 20.00
N ASP A 277 3.47 4.88 19.60
CA ASP A 277 3.15 4.50 18.24
C ASP A 277 3.60 5.57 17.24
N VAL A 278 3.36 6.85 17.53
CA VAL A 278 3.75 7.95 16.65
C VAL A 278 5.27 8.00 16.48
N HIS A 279 6.04 7.83 17.56
CA HIS A 279 7.49 7.88 17.49
C HIS A 279 8.08 6.65 16.81
N ARG A 280 7.54 5.46 17.08
CA ARG A 280 7.91 4.20 16.43
C ARG A 280 7.77 4.30 14.90
N HIS A 281 6.66 4.83 14.40
CA HIS A 281 6.44 4.98 12.95
C HIS A 281 7.45 5.95 12.31
N ARG A 282 7.85 7.01 13.01
CA ARG A 282 8.84 7.98 12.52
C ARG A 282 10.24 7.37 12.45
N LEU A 283 10.66 6.67 13.48
CA LEU A 283 11.94 5.95 13.50
C LEU A 283 11.99 4.85 12.44
N ALA A 284 10.93 4.06 12.29
CA ALA A 284 10.83 3.04 11.25
C ALA A 284 10.96 3.65 9.84
N TYR A 285 10.31 4.79 9.59
CA TYR A 285 10.45 5.53 8.34
C TYR A 285 11.90 5.98 8.09
N MET A 286 12.59 6.48 9.12
CA MET A 286 13.98 6.90 9.02
C MET A 286 14.93 5.73 8.76
N ILE A 287 14.71 4.59 9.41
CA ILE A 287 15.46 3.35 9.14
C ILE A 287 15.29 2.96 7.66
N GLN A 288 14.08 3.01 7.13
CA GLN A 288 13.83 2.72 5.71
C GLN A 288 14.61 3.67 4.78
N LYS A 289 14.65 4.98 5.12
CA LYS A 289 15.41 5.98 4.36
C LYS A 289 16.91 5.69 4.40
N GLY A 290 17.46 5.42 5.58
CA GLY A 290 18.87 5.10 5.73
C GLY A 290 19.27 3.80 5.01
N LYS A 291 18.48 2.72 5.14
CA LYS A 291 18.71 1.47 4.39
C LYS A 291 18.69 1.69 2.88
N SER A 292 17.77 2.52 2.38
CA SER A 292 17.70 2.87 0.95
C SER A 292 18.95 3.65 0.50
N HIS A 293 19.46 4.54 1.36
CA HIS A 293 20.68 5.29 1.08
C HIS A 293 21.92 4.38 1.04
N LEU A 294 22.09 3.51 2.04
CA LEU A 294 23.15 2.49 2.04
C LEU A 294 23.10 1.63 0.78
N LYS A 295 21.92 1.12 0.41
CA LYS A 295 21.74 0.36 -0.85
C LYS A 295 22.20 1.14 -2.07
N ASN A 296 21.90 2.44 -2.14
CA ASN A 296 22.36 3.29 -3.25
C ASN A 296 23.87 3.51 -3.22
N ILE A 297 24.50 3.60 -2.06
CA ILE A 297 25.97 3.67 -1.96
C ILE A 297 26.57 2.37 -2.52
N PHE A 298 26.02 1.22 -2.17
CA PHE A 298 26.49 -0.08 -2.67
C PHE A 298 26.24 -0.31 -4.17
N LEU A 299 25.15 0.24 -4.73
CA LEU A 299 24.82 0.08 -6.15
C LEU A 299 25.54 1.05 -7.09
N ASN A 300 26.13 2.12 -6.56
CA ASN A 300 26.83 3.14 -7.36
C ASN A 300 28.36 3.06 -7.22
N LEU A 301 28.87 1.96 -6.69
CA LEU A 301 30.29 1.58 -6.63
C LEU A 301 30.51 0.31 -7.46
#